data_AF-A0A137QW12-F1
#
_entry.id   AF-A0A137QW12-F1
#
_cell.length_a   1.000
_cell.length_b   1.000
_cell.length_c   1.000
_cell.angle_alpha   90.00
_cell.angle_beta   90.00
_cell.angle_gamma   90.00
#
_symmetry.space_group_name_H-M   'P 1'
#
loop_
_entity.id
_entity.type
_entity.pdbx_description
1 polymer ?
#
loop_
_entity_poly.entity_id
_entity_poly.type
_entity_poly.pdbx_seq_one_letter_code
_entity_poly.pdbx_strand_id
1 'polypeptide(L)'
;MRVAGTVCEVYPLEHYVAKGYKVVEWDGEIVFFFQTYHLTVICISGKTAMPFVNSEQHVFQVFAGQPRELSWETDCQQLYNVIHDEFSKVKNYPEKYLHHKRGDYRTLDVGVTCGQGNQTITNRHLSCKLQTLAENLMGLCLLQRVLWHVESCHWMWAPNLQAYVQRYVCKLFKKPHFRKHLRRISPKSFYICASPNDGPTAYTIQHRDDMNLAFGWCAIVALGQFDHTRGGHLVFDDLHLAVEFPPNSIVLLPSAMLYHCNVPVRENEQCASLTFYNPASIFQYIDNGFMTEKQLWKNNHSRFMELQHRKPTRYL
;
A
#
# COMPACT_ATOMS: atom_id res chain seq x y z
N MET A 1 -4.44 29.16 3.39
CA MET A 1 -4.26 29.45 1.95
C MET A 1 -3.40 28.34 1.37
N ARG A 2 -3.95 27.47 0.52
CA ARG A 2 -3.16 26.54 -0.28
C ARG A 2 -2.62 27.34 -1.46
N VAL A 3 -1.31 27.34 -1.67
CA VAL A 3 -0.72 27.89 -2.88
C VAL A 3 -1.25 27.07 -4.04
N ALA A 4 -1.98 27.72 -4.94
CA ALA A 4 -2.32 27.17 -6.24
C ALA A 4 -1.05 27.12 -7.09
N GLY A 5 -0.76 25.98 -7.72
CA GLY A 5 0.29 25.89 -8.73
C GLY A 5 1.44 24.94 -8.41
N THR A 6 1.14 23.65 -8.29
CA THR A 6 1.98 22.60 -8.88
C THR A 6 0.99 21.57 -9.39
N VAL A 7 0.84 21.48 -10.70
CA VAL A 7 0.34 20.26 -11.31
C VAL A 7 1.32 19.19 -10.82
N CYS A 8 0.85 18.19 -10.08
CA CYS A 8 1.71 17.08 -9.70
C CYS A 8 2.05 16.34 -10.99
N GLU A 9 3.22 16.64 -11.54
CA GLU A 9 3.69 16.09 -12.80
C GLU A 9 4.18 14.67 -12.60
N VAL A 10 3.92 13.85 -13.61
CA VAL A 10 4.43 12.48 -13.73
C VAL A 10 5.76 12.58 -14.45
N TYR A 11 6.81 12.03 -13.86
CA TYR A 11 8.15 12.10 -14.44
C TYR A 11 8.66 10.70 -14.80
N PRO A 12 9.37 10.57 -15.94
CA PRO A 12 10.05 9.33 -16.27
C PRO A 12 11.34 9.19 -15.44
N LEU A 13 11.99 8.03 -15.51
CA LEU A 13 13.20 7.74 -14.71
C LEU A 13 14.32 8.76 -14.94
N GLU A 14 14.53 9.19 -16.19
CA GLU A 14 15.60 10.09 -16.61
C GLU A 14 15.53 11.44 -15.87
N HIS A 15 14.33 11.89 -15.51
CA HIS A 15 14.13 13.09 -14.72
C HIS A 15 14.76 12.98 -13.32
N TYR A 16 14.55 11.86 -12.63
CA TYR A 16 15.09 11.64 -11.30
C TYR A 16 16.61 11.45 -11.33
N VAL A 17 17.12 10.75 -12.34
CA VAL A 17 18.57 10.63 -12.59
C VAL A 17 19.18 12.02 -12.80
N ALA A 18 18.57 12.88 -13.62
CA ALA A 18 19.04 14.25 -13.85
C ALA A 18 19.02 15.13 -12.58
N LYS A 19 18.13 14.82 -11.62
CA LYS A 19 18.07 15.47 -10.30
C LYS A 19 19.01 14.86 -9.26
N GLY A 20 19.84 13.89 -9.65
CA GLY A 20 20.84 13.28 -8.77
C GLY A 20 20.29 12.20 -7.84
N TYR A 21 19.10 11.64 -8.12
CA TYR A 21 18.60 10.49 -7.36
C TYR A 21 19.50 9.31 -7.67
N LYS A 22 19.85 8.55 -6.63
CA LYS A 22 20.58 7.31 -6.83
C LYS A 22 19.61 6.24 -7.33
N VAL A 23 19.91 5.68 -8.50
CA VAL A 23 19.24 4.48 -8.99
C VAL A 23 19.79 3.28 -8.22
N VAL A 24 18.89 2.51 -7.63
CA VAL A 24 19.19 1.28 -6.91
C VAL A 24 18.66 0.14 -7.76
N GLU A 25 19.58 -0.62 -8.35
CA GLU A 25 19.27 -1.88 -8.99
C GLU A 25 18.71 -2.83 -7.92
N TRP A 26 17.57 -3.46 -8.20
CA TRP A 26 17.00 -4.47 -7.31
C TRP A 26 17.04 -5.81 -7.98
N ASP A 27 18.18 -6.39 -7.81
CA ASP A 27 18.47 -7.72 -8.23
C ASP A 27 18.89 -8.43 -6.91
N GLY A 28 17.92 -8.76 -6.05
CA GLY A 28 18.03 -9.60 -4.83
C GLY A 28 19.39 -10.11 -4.27
N GLU A 29 20.24 -9.20 -3.83
CA GLU A 29 21.06 -9.38 -2.64
C GLU A 29 20.66 -8.38 -1.52
N ILE A 30 21.10 -8.66 -0.29
CA ILE A 30 20.84 -7.82 0.88
C ILE A 30 21.66 -6.53 0.75
N VAL A 31 21.01 -5.41 0.47
CA VAL A 31 21.67 -4.09 0.51
C VAL A 31 21.54 -3.50 1.92
N PHE A 32 22.67 -3.30 2.62
CA PHE A 32 22.69 -2.50 3.84
C PHE A 32 22.81 -1.02 3.47
N PHE A 33 21.75 -0.24 3.71
CA PHE A 33 21.80 1.22 3.58
C PHE A 33 22.28 1.86 4.87
N PHE A 34 23.50 2.37 4.88
CA PHE A 34 23.97 3.25 5.95
C PHE A 34 23.70 4.70 5.57
N GLN A 35 22.86 5.39 6.34
CA GLN A 35 22.75 6.84 6.26
C GLN A 35 23.98 7.47 6.94
N THR A 36 25.14 7.39 6.30
CA THR A 36 26.34 8.20 6.56
C THR A 36 27.29 8.06 5.37
N TYR A 37 27.12 8.94 4.38
CA TYR A 37 28.07 9.34 3.32
C TYR A 37 28.72 8.30 2.39
N HIS A 38 28.56 6.99 2.56
CA HIS A 38 29.12 5.99 1.65
C HIS A 38 28.10 4.90 1.32
N LEU A 39 27.90 4.72 0.02
CA LEU A 39 26.79 3.98 -0.58
C LEU A 39 27.35 2.84 -1.41
N THR A 40 27.50 1.65 -0.81
CA THR A 40 27.94 0.45 -1.53
C THR A 40 26.72 -0.35 -1.99
N VAL A 41 26.58 -0.51 -3.30
CA VAL A 41 25.55 -1.34 -3.95
C VAL A 41 26.30 -2.49 -4.63
N ILE A 42 25.84 -3.72 -4.41
CA ILE A 42 26.32 -4.93 -5.07
C ILE A 42 25.07 -5.66 -5.60
N CYS A 43 25.13 -6.11 -6.85
CA CYS A 43 24.01 -6.58 -7.66
C CYS A 43 23.84 -8.14 -7.62
N ILE A 44 22.62 -8.78 -7.60
CA ILE A 44 22.11 -9.99 -8.39
C ILE A 44 20.63 -10.53 -8.11
N SER A 45 19.71 -10.49 -9.10
CA SER A 45 18.29 -11.01 -9.28
C SER A 45 17.12 -10.71 -8.29
N GLY A 46 16.01 -10.08 -8.75
CA GLY A 46 14.82 -9.60 -7.98
C GLY A 46 13.97 -10.59 -7.15
N LYS A 47 14.50 -11.77 -6.83
CA LYS A 47 13.86 -12.82 -6.03
C LYS A 47 14.20 -12.76 -4.54
N THR A 48 15.28 -12.07 -4.14
CA THR A 48 15.69 -11.97 -2.74
C THR A 48 15.27 -10.64 -2.12
N ALA A 49 14.99 -10.67 -0.83
CA ALA A 49 14.60 -9.50 -0.08
C ALA A 49 15.76 -8.51 0.12
N MET A 50 15.48 -7.23 -0.08
CA MET A 50 16.38 -6.10 0.15
C MET A 50 15.78 -5.19 1.25
N PRO A 51 16.23 -5.32 2.51
CA PRO A 51 15.77 -4.49 3.61
C PRO A 51 16.47 -3.13 3.62
N PHE A 52 15.73 -2.07 3.93
CA PHE A 52 16.26 -0.73 4.14
C PHE A 52 16.34 -0.48 5.64
N VAL A 53 17.52 -0.05 6.11
CA VAL A 53 17.82 0.18 7.53
C VAL A 53 18.15 1.63 7.80
N ASN A 54 17.84 2.12 9.00
CA ASN A 54 18.30 3.43 9.45
C ASN A 54 19.72 3.37 10.03
N SER A 55 20.26 4.49 10.51
CA SER A 55 21.58 4.58 11.14
C SER A 55 21.75 3.68 12.37
N GLU A 56 20.65 3.29 13.02
CA GLU A 56 20.61 2.39 14.18
C GLU A 56 20.41 0.91 13.80
N GLN A 57 20.46 0.56 12.51
CA GLN A 57 20.20 -0.78 11.98
C GLN A 57 18.75 -1.26 12.14
N HIS A 58 17.80 -0.36 12.40
CA HIS A 58 16.38 -0.70 12.39
C HIS A 58 15.87 -0.77 10.96
N VAL A 59 15.33 -1.93 10.57
CA VAL A 59 14.64 -2.10 9.28
C VAL A 59 13.37 -1.27 9.29
N PHE A 60 13.21 -0.37 8.33
CA PHE A 60 12.02 0.48 8.19
C PHE A 60 11.21 0.22 6.91
N GLN A 61 11.78 -0.48 5.93
CA GLN A 61 11.14 -0.86 4.67
C GLN A 61 11.83 -2.12 4.14
N VAL A 62 11.11 -2.94 3.37
CA VAL A 62 11.71 -4.11 2.70
C VAL A 62 11.13 -4.31 1.32
N PHE A 63 11.98 -4.38 0.32
CA PHE A 63 11.66 -4.95 -0.98
C PHE A 63 11.74 -6.47 -0.85
N ALA A 64 10.62 -7.16 -0.60
CA ALA A 64 10.58 -8.55 -0.16
C ALA A 64 10.79 -9.58 -1.29
N GLY A 65 10.64 -9.16 -2.54
CA GLY A 65 10.94 -9.97 -3.72
C GLY A 65 9.80 -10.88 -4.12
N GLN A 66 10.15 -12.08 -4.54
CA GLN A 66 9.25 -13.11 -5.04
C GLN A 66 9.53 -14.43 -4.30
N PRO A 67 8.54 -15.30 -4.11
CA PRO A 67 8.80 -16.65 -3.63
C PRO A 67 9.58 -17.43 -4.71
N ARG A 68 10.34 -18.45 -4.27
CA ARG A 68 11.12 -19.31 -5.18
C ARG A 68 10.27 -20.32 -5.96
N GLU A 69 8.96 -20.32 -5.77
CA GLU A 69 8.04 -21.25 -6.41
C GLU A 69 7.94 -20.97 -7.92
N LEU A 70 8.13 -22.02 -8.73
CA LEU A 70 8.14 -21.89 -10.20
C LEU A 70 6.82 -21.38 -10.79
N SER A 71 5.69 -21.65 -10.12
CA SER A 71 4.38 -21.19 -10.61
C SER A 71 4.13 -19.70 -10.38
N TRP A 72 4.90 -19.03 -9.52
CA TRP A 72 4.59 -17.67 -9.05
C TRP A 72 4.44 -16.66 -10.18
N GLU A 73 5.38 -16.68 -11.13
CA GLU A 73 5.36 -15.77 -12.29
C GLU A 73 4.13 -16.01 -13.17
N THR A 74 3.82 -17.28 -13.45
CA THR A 74 2.62 -17.65 -14.22
C THR A 74 1.33 -17.28 -13.47
N ASP A 75 1.28 -17.51 -12.16
CA ASP A 75 0.14 -17.16 -11.30
C ASP A 75 -0.09 -15.64 -11.28
N CYS A 76 0.98 -14.85 -11.18
CA CYS A 76 0.90 -13.39 -11.20
C CYS A 76 0.51 -12.85 -12.59
N GLN A 77 0.99 -13.46 -13.67
CA GLN A 77 0.58 -13.09 -15.03
C GLN A 77 -0.91 -13.42 -15.27
N GLN A 78 -1.38 -14.57 -14.80
CA GLN A 78 -2.80 -14.92 -14.84
C GLN A 78 -3.63 -13.93 -13.99
N LEU A 79 -3.15 -13.57 -12.81
CA LEU A 79 -3.81 -12.60 -11.94
C LEU A 79 -3.90 -11.23 -12.60
N TYR A 80 -2.84 -10.75 -13.26
CA TYR A 80 -2.86 -9.53 -14.05
C TYR A 80 -3.97 -9.55 -15.11
N ASN A 81 -4.03 -10.63 -15.91
CA ASN A 81 -5.02 -10.77 -16.97
C ASN A 81 -6.45 -10.76 -16.40
N VAL A 82 -6.70 -11.52 -15.31
CA VAL A 82 -8.03 -11.58 -14.68
C VAL A 82 -8.44 -10.24 -14.07
N ILE A 83 -7.50 -9.51 -13.45
CA ILE A 83 -7.79 -8.15 -12.95
C ILE A 83 -8.24 -7.27 -14.13
N HIS A 84 -7.47 -7.26 -15.22
CA HIS A 84 -7.78 -6.45 -16.38
C HIS A 84 -9.15 -6.80 -17.00
N ASP A 85 -9.45 -8.09 -17.12
CA ASP A 85 -10.73 -8.59 -17.64
C ASP A 85 -11.91 -8.19 -16.75
N GLU A 86 -11.78 -8.34 -15.43
CA GLU A 86 -12.82 -7.95 -14.48
C GLU A 86 -13.06 -6.44 -14.49
N PHE A 87 -12.00 -5.63 -14.52
CA PHE A 87 -12.14 -4.18 -14.63
C PHE A 87 -12.82 -3.77 -15.95
N SER A 88 -12.55 -4.47 -17.04
CA SER A 88 -13.12 -4.21 -18.37
C SER A 88 -14.60 -4.57 -18.51
N LYS A 89 -15.14 -5.43 -17.62
CA LYS A 89 -16.59 -5.74 -17.56
C LYS A 89 -17.42 -4.57 -17.05
N VAL A 90 -16.82 -3.66 -16.28
CA VAL A 90 -17.53 -2.49 -15.73
C VAL A 90 -17.52 -1.35 -16.76
N LYS A 91 -18.71 -0.98 -17.23
CA LYS A 91 -18.92 0.20 -18.09
C LYS A 91 -19.25 1.43 -17.25
N ASN A 92 -18.85 2.61 -17.75
CA ASN A 92 -19.14 3.92 -17.14
C ASN A 92 -18.57 4.05 -15.72
N TYR A 93 -17.25 3.94 -15.59
CA TYR A 93 -16.58 4.19 -14.31
C TYR A 93 -16.86 5.62 -13.86
N PRO A 94 -17.21 5.84 -12.57
CA PRO A 94 -17.24 7.18 -12.02
C PRO A 94 -15.85 7.81 -12.05
N GLU A 95 -15.76 9.09 -12.44
CA GLU A 95 -14.52 9.88 -12.59
C GLU A 95 -13.53 9.69 -11.44
N LYS A 96 -14.01 9.63 -10.19
CA LYS A 96 -13.16 9.46 -9.00
C LYS A 96 -12.34 8.16 -8.94
N TYR A 97 -12.68 7.17 -9.76
CA TYR A 97 -11.94 5.90 -9.90
C TYR A 97 -11.03 5.87 -11.13
N LEU A 98 -11.03 6.94 -11.94
CA LEU A 98 -10.20 7.14 -13.12
C LEU A 98 -9.16 8.23 -12.89
N HIS A 99 -9.58 9.32 -12.25
CA HIS A 99 -8.77 10.51 -11.95
C HIS A 99 -8.80 10.75 -10.46
N HIS A 100 -7.68 10.49 -9.79
CA HIS A 100 -7.59 10.58 -8.34
C HIS A 100 -6.24 11.17 -7.89
N LYS A 101 -6.12 11.43 -6.59
CA LYS A 101 -4.95 12.10 -5.98
C LYS A 101 -3.59 11.44 -6.20
N ARG A 102 -3.57 10.26 -6.81
CA ARG A 102 -2.37 9.44 -7.04
C ARG A 102 -2.04 9.27 -8.52
N GLY A 103 -2.93 9.65 -9.44
CA GLY A 103 -2.69 9.50 -10.87
C GLY A 103 -3.98 9.28 -11.66
N ASP A 104 -3.80 9.04 -12.96
CA ASP A 104 -4.86 8.82 -13.92
C ASP A 104 -4.86 7.35 -14.37
N TYR A 105 -5.49 6.49 -13.56
CA TYR A 105 -5.65 5.07 -13.85
C TYR A 105 -6.87 4.49 -13.12
N ARG A 106 -7.35 3.32 -13.56
CA ARG A 106 -8.47 2.62 -12.93
C ARG A 106 -8.04 2.03 -11.59
N THR A 107 -8.72 2.39 -10.51
CA THR A 107 -8.47 1.82 -9.18
C THR A 107 -9.76 1.48 -8.44
N LEU A 108 -9.70 0.52 -7.52
CA LEU A 108 -10.82 0.14 -6.67
C LEU A 108 -10.40 -0.03 -5.21
N ASP A 109 -10.71 0.95 -4.36
CA ASP A 109 -10.49 0.80 -2.92
C ASP A 109 -11.55 -0.12 -2.28
N VAL A 110 -11.11 -1.22 -1.67
CA VAL A 110 -11.95 -2.22 -0.99
C VAL A 110 -11.64 -2.26 0.51
N GLY A 111 -12.65 -2.63 1.32
CA GLY A 111 -12.51 -2.88 2.74
C GLY A 111 -13.27 -1.87 3.60
N VAL A 112 -12.72 -1.59 4.78
CA VAL A 112 -13.41 -0.85 5.84
C VAL A 112 -12.85 0.57 5.97
N THR A 113 -13.72 1.55 6.19
CA THR A 113 -13.36 2.94 6.40
C THR A 113 -14.00 3.52 7.66
N CYS A 114 -13.37 4.55 8.22
CA CYS A 114 -13.89 5.35 9.32
C CYS A 114 -13.42 6.79 9.15
N GLY A 115 -14.28 7.76 9.44
CA GLY A 115 -14.02 9.17 9.13
C GLY A 115 -14.49 9.57 7.73
N GLN A 116 -14.04 10.74 7.26
CA GLN A 116 -14.50 11.37 6.00
C GLN A 116 -16.03 11.58 5.95
N GLY A 117 -16.61 12.02 7.07
CA GLY A 117 -18.06 12.23 7.20
C GLY A 117 -18.82 11.05 7.81
N ASN A 118 -18.23 9.85 7.88
CA ASN A 118 -18.84 8.70 8.54
C ASN A 118 -18.84 8.87 10.08
N GLN A 119 -19.99 8.64 10.69
CA GLN A 119 -20.16 8.67 12.16
C GLN A 119 -19.77 7.36 12.85
N THR A 120 -19.47 6.31 12.07
CA THR A 120 -19.11 4.96 12.54
C THR A 120 -18.20 4.27 11.52
N ILE A 121 -17.59 3.16 11.93
CA ILE A 121 -16.88 2.26 11.01
C ILE A 121 -17.90 1.61 10.05
N THR A 122 -17.61 1.64 8.75
CA THR A 122 -18.46 1.05 7.71
C THR A 122 -17.62 0.47 6.57
N ASN A 123 -18.23 -0.34 5.70
CA ASN A 123 -17.59 -0.71 4.44
C ASN A 123 -17.46 0.52 3.54
N ARG A 124 -16.44 0.56 2.68
CA ARG A 124 -16.37 1.56 1.61
C ARG A 124 -17.62 1.46 0.75
N HIS A 125 -18.23 2.62 0.47
CA HIS A 125 -19.47 2.68 -0.29
C HIS A 125 -19.18 2.54 -1.79
N LEU A 126 -19.46 1.35 -2.33
CA LEU A 126 -19.35 1.01 -3.74
C LEU A 126 -20.74 0.95 -4.38
N SER A 127 -20.83 1.31 -5.67
CA SER A 127 -22.03 1.00 -6.46
C SER A 127 -22.18 -0.51 -6.61
N CYS A 128 -23.38 -1.01 -6.92
CA CYS A 128 -23.62 -2.45 -7.08
C CYS A 128 -22.59 -3.12 -8.02
N LYS A 129 -22.31 -2.52 -9.18
CA LYS A 129 -21.33 -3.05 -10.14
C LYS A 129 -19.90 -3.11 -9.59
N LEU A 130 -19.46 -2.07 -8.87
CA LEU A 130 -18.14 -2.04 -8.25
C LEU A 130 -18.04 -2.95 -7.04
N GLN A 131 -19.15 -3.17 -6.33
CA GLN A 131 -19.22 -4.14 -5.25
C GLN A 131 -19.07 -5.57 -5.78
N THR A 132 -19.71 -5.90 -6.91
CA THR A 132 -19.50 -7.19 -7.59
C THR A 132 -18.06 -7.35 -8.06
N LEU A 133 -17.47 -6.30 -8.67
CA LEU A 133 -16.05 -6.31 -9.04
C LEU A 133 -15.14 -6.58 -7.83
N ALA A 134 -15.38 -5.88 -6.71
CA ALA A 134 -14.62 -6.08 -5.47
C ALA A 134 -14.75 -7.52 -4.94
N GLU A 135 -15.96 -8.08 -4.94
CA GLU A 135 -16.22 -9.45 -4.48
C GLU A 135 -15.55 -10.49 -5.37
N ASN A 136 -15.61 -10.31 -6.69
CA ASN A 136 -14.93 -11.17 -7.66
C ASN A 136 -13.42 -11.15 -7.42
N LEU A 137 -12.79 -9.97 -7.43
CA LEU A 137 -11.35 -9.81 -7.28
C LEU A 137 -10.86 -10.34 -5.92
N MET A 138 -11.50 -9.95 -4.82
CA MET A 138 -11.11 -10.42 -3.48
C MET A 138 -11.40 -11.91 -3.29
N GLY A 139 -12.33 -12.50 -4.05
CA GLY A 139 -12.62 -13.93 -4.05
C GLY A 139 -11.64 -14.80 -4.86
N LEU A 140 -10.78 -14.19 -5.70
CA LEU A 140 -9.85 -14.94 -6.55
C LEU A 140 -8.82 -15.71 -5.73
N CYS A 141 -8.68 -17.01 -5.99
CA CYS A 141 -7.65 -17.85 -5.37
C CYS A 141 -6.24 -17.29 -5.61
N LEU A 142 -5.95 -16.77 -6.82
CA LEU A 142 -4.67 -16.17 -7.16
C LEU A 142 -4.38 -14.92 -6.33
N LEU A 143 -5.36 -14.03 -6.14
CA LEU A 143 -5.20 -12.84 -5.30
C LEU A 143 -5.01 -13.22 -3.82
N GLN A 144 -5.77 -14.21 -3.33
CA GLN A 144 -5.62 -14.70 -1.96
C GLN A 144 -4.25 -15.34 -1.72
N ARG A 145 -3.71 -16.07 -2.71
CA ARG A 145 -2.34 -16.62 -2.68
C ARG A 145 -1.29 -15.51 -2.60
N VAL A 146 -1.43 -14.46 -3.42
CA VAL A 146 -0.54 -13.29 -3.35
C VAL A 146 -0.62 -12.60 -1.98
N LEU A 147 -1.84 -12.37 -1.47
CA LEU A 147 -2.05 -11.78 -0.16
C LEU A 147 -1.40 -12.62 0.95
N TRP A 148 -1.54 -13.94 0.93
CA TRP A 148 -0.88 -14.81 1.93
C TRP A 148 0.64 -14.72 1.88
N HIS A 149 1.22 -14.60 0.68
CA HIS A 149 2.67 -14.39 0.56
C HIS A 149 3.08 -13.02 1.12
N VAL A 150 2.35 -11.96 0.77
CA VAL A 150 2.53 -10.61 1.34
C VAL A 150 2.49 -10.63 2.88
N GLU A 151 1.50 -11.31 3.47
CA GLU A 151 1.41 -11.42 4.94
C GLU A 151 2.52 -12.26 5.54
N SER A 152 3.04 -13.25 4.82
CA SER A 152 4.20 -14.05 5.24
C SER A 152 5.48 -13.21 5.25
N CYS A 153 5.69 -12.38 4.21
CA CYS A 153 6.79 -11.42 4.16
C CYS A 153 6.70 -10.42 5.31
N HIS A 154 5.51 -9.87 5.58
CA HIS A 154 5.31 -8.94 6.69
C HIS A 154 5.55 -9.62 8.05
N TRP A 155 5.17 -10.89 8.21
CA TRP A 155 5.40 -11.62 9.45
C TRP A 155 6.89 -11.86 9.68
N MET A 156 7.63 -12.18 8.61
CA MET A 156 9.07 -12.40 8.67
C MET A 156 9.84 -11.13 9.05
N TRP A 157 9.49 -9.99 8.46
CA TRP A 157 10.26 -8.74 8.61
C TRP A 157 9.77 -7.83 9.73
N ALA A 158 8.48 -7.88 10.07
CA ALA A 158 7.88 -7.01 11.07
C ALA A 158 6.81 -7.75 11.92
N PRO A 159 7.18 -8.87 12.60
CA PRO A 159 6.22 -9.71 13.33
C PRO A 159 5.48 -8.95 14.43
N ASN A 160 6.17 -8.06 15.14
CA ASN A 160 5.59 -7.24 16.21
C ASN A 160 4.56 -6.24 15.68
N LEU A 161 4.83 -5.65 14.51
CA LEU A 161 3.91 -4.73 13.85
C LEU A 161 2.68 -5.47 13.32
N GLN A 162 2.86 -6.67 12.74
CA GLN A 162 1.75 -7.50 12.32
C GLN A 162 0.87 -7.90 13.51
N ALA A 163 1.49 -8.36 14.59
CA ALA A 163 0.78 -8.70 15.83
C ALA A 163 0.04 -7.48 16.39
N TYR A 164 0.63 -6.29 16.33
CA TYR A 164 -0.03 -5.05 16.71
C TYR A 164 -1.30 -4.83 15.89
N VAL A 165 -1.23 -4.85 14.55
CA VAL A 165 -2.39 -4.63 13.69
C VAL A 165 -3.44 -5.72 13.90
N GLN A 166 -3.02 -6.99 13.95
CA GLN A 166 -3.89 -8.13 14.18
C GLN A 166 -4.71 -8.00 15.47
N ARG A 167 -4.12 -7.47 16.56
CA ARG A 167 -4.86 -7.22 17.81
C ARG A 167 -6.01 -6.23 17.60
N TYR A 168 -5.83 -5.18 16.79
CA TYR A 168 -6.88 -4.22 16.48
C TYR A 168 -7.97 -4.82 15.58
N VAL A 169 -7.58 -5.58 14.55
CA VAL A 169 -8.52 -6.33 13.71
C VAL A 169 -9.35 -7.29 14.57
N CYS A 170 -8.73 -8.03 15.48
CA CYS A 170 -9.44 -8.89 16.42
C CYS A 170 -10.38 -8.10 17.34
N LYS A 171 -9.96 -6.95 17.90
CA LYS A 171 -10.84 -6.09 18.71
C LYS A 171 -12.07 -5.63 17.92
N LEU A 172 -11.90 -5.25 16.65
CA LEU A 172 -12.97 -4.83 15.77
C LEU A 172 -13.98 -5.95 15.53
N PHE A 173 -13.50 -7.10 15.05
CA PHE A 173 -14.36 -8.22 14.66
C PHE A 173 -14.85 -9.09 15.84
N LYS A 174 -14.37 -8.86 17.07
CA LYS A 174 -14.97 -9.42 18.29
C LYS A 174 -16.37 -8.85 18.58
N LYS A 175 -16.69 -7.64 18.10
CA LYS A 175 -18.02 -7.03 18.28
C LYS A 175 -19.01 -7.66 17.29
N PRO A 176 -20.15 -8.24 17.75
CA PRO A 176 -21.10 -8.94 16.87
C PRO A 176 -21.64 -8.10 15.72
N HIS A 177 -21.93 -6.81 15.96
CA HIS A 177 -22.39 -5.88 14.94
C HIS A 177 -21.38 -5.75 13.78
N PHE A 178 -20.10 -5.49 14.08
CA PHE A 178 -19.08 -5.37 13.05
C PHE A 178 -18.80 -6.70 12.34
N ARG A 179 -18.79 -7.82 13.07
CA ARG A 179 -18.64 -9.15 12.48
C ARG A 179 -19.74 -9.50 11.47
N LYS A 180 -20.97 -9.02 11.70
CA LYS A 180 -22.11 -9.27 10.82
C LYS A 180 -22.12 -8.37 9.58
N HIS A 181 -21.63 -7.13 9.70
CA HIS A 181 -21.85 -6.10 8.67
C HIS A 181 -20.59 -5.66 7.93
N LEU A 182 -19.39 -5.82 8.50
CA LEU A 182 -18.16 -5.43 7.83
C LEU A 182 -17.61 -6.58 6.97
N ARG A 183 -17.17 -6.24 5.77
CA ARG A 183 -16.54 -7.15 4.81
C ARG A 183 -15.03 -7.10 4.97
N ARG A 184 -14.41 -8.26 5.08
CA ARG A 184 -12.94 -8.39 5.08
C ARG A 184 -12.48 -8.66 3.66
N ILE A 185 -11.31 -8.14 3.30
CA ILE A 185 -10.64 -8.47 2.03
C ILE A 185 -10.20 -9.93 1.95
N SER A 186 -10.00 -10.56 3.12
CA SER A 186 -9.77 -11.99 3.28
C SER A 186 -10.19 -12.41 4.69
N PRO A 187 -10.75 -13.63 4.91
CA PRO A 187 -11.25 -14.07 6.21
C PRO A 187 -10.24 -13.99 7.36
N LYS A 188 -8.94 -14.14 7.07
CA LYS A 188 -7.87 -14.19 8.09
C LYS A 188 -6.88 -13.03 8.02
N SER A 189 -6.98 -12.17 7.01
CA SER A 189 -5.99 -11.12 6.78
C SER A 189 -5.96 -10.07 7.89
N PHE A 190 -4.75 -9.62 8.24
CA PHE A 190 -4.56 -8.48 9.15
C PHE A 190 -4.67 -7.14 8.42
N TYR A 191 -4.52 -7.12 7.09
CA TYR A 191 -4.82 -5.95 6.30
C TYR A 191 -6.34 -5.69 6.26
N ILE A 192 -6.71 -4.44 6.50
CA ILE A 192 -8.11 -4.01 6.58
C ILE A 192 -8.64 -3.63 5.20
N CYS A 193 -7.77 -3.11 4.33
CA CYS A 193 -8.10 -2.61 3.01
C CYS A 193 -7.13 -3.14 1.95
N ALA A 194 -7.64 -3.19 0.72
CA ALA A 194 -6.88 -3.46 -0.48
C ALA A 194 -7.29 -2.48 -1.58
N SER A 195 -6.38 -2.15 -2.48
CA SER A 195 -6.71 -1.45 -3.71
C SER A 195 -6.01 -2.12 -4.89
N PRO A 196 -6.76 -2.90 -5.70
CA PRO A 196 -6.34 -3.28 -7.04
C PRO A 196 -6.31 -2.04 -7.93
N ASN A 197 -5.16 -1.83 -8.56
CA ASN A 197 -4.91 -0.78 -9.53
C ASN A 197 -4.73 -1.47 -10.87
N ASP A 198 -5.65 -1.23 -11.79
CA ASP A 198 -5.63 -1.83 -13.11
C ASP A 198 -4.62 -1.13 -14.03
N GLY A 199 -4.06 -1.91 -14.94
CA GLY A 199 -3.10 -1.45 -15.94
C GLY A 199 -3.78 -0.84 -17.18
N PRO A 200 -3.05 -0.67 -18.29
CA PRO A 200 -1.66 -1.10 -18.52
C PRO A 200 -0.59 -0.12 -18.02
N THR A 201 -0.96 1.08 -17.58
CA THR A 201 -0.01 2.14 -17.20
C THR A 201 -0.24 2.62 -15.78
N ALA A 202 -0.40 1.72 -14.82
CA ALA A 202 -0.57 2.10 -13.41
C ALA A 202 0.72 2.74 -12.87
N TYR A 203 0.85 4.06 -13.03
CA TYR A 203 1.89 4.89 -12.44
C TYR A 203 1.27 5.86 -11.44
N THR A 204 2.09 6.43 -10.57
CA THR A 204 1.62 7.38 -9.58
C THR A 204 2.39 8.69 -9.63
N ILE A 205 1.70 9.75 -9.22
CA ILE A 205 2.34 11.03 -8.86
C ILE A 205 2.85 10.96 -7.43
N GLN A 206 3.82 11.81 -7.11
CA GLN A 206 4.43 11.85 -5.78
C GLN A 206 3.41 12.12 -4.67
N HIS A 207 3.33 11.21 -3.69
CA HIS A 207 2.36 11.30 -2.60
C HIS A 207 2.81 10.61 -1.30
N ARG A 208 2.06 10.86 -0.24
CA ARG A 208 2.01 10.03 0.98
C ARG A 208 0.60 9.49 1.12
N ASP A 209 0.48 8.29 1.67
CA ASP A 209 -0.80 7.77 2.12
C ASP A 209 -1.09 8.25 3.55
N ASP A 210 -1.26 9.55 3.68
CA ASP A 210 -1.53 10.28 4.92
C ASP A 210 -2.65 9.72 5.81
N MET A 211 -3.58 8.96 5.22
CA MET A 211 -4.69 8.32 5.95
C MET A 211 -4.35 6.94 6.52
N ASN A 212 -3.22 6.35 6.16
CA ASN A 212 -2.76 5.06 6.66
C ASN A 212 -2.11 5.18 8.05
N LEU A 213 -2.05 4.06 8.77
CA LEU A 213 -1.32 3.99 10.04
C LEU A 213 0.13 4.43 9.80
N ALA A 214 0.57 5.50 10.46
CA ALA A 214 1.84 6.18 10.16
C ALA A 214 3.05 5.23 10.12
N PHE A 215 3.23 4.44 11.19
CA PHE A 215 4.29 3.43 11.30
C PHE A 215 3.87 2.05 10.74
N GLY A 216 2.65 1.94 10.22
CA GLY A 216 2.14 0.71 9.63
C GLY A 216 2.75 0.50 8.25
N TRP A 217 3.21 -0.71 7.97
CA TRP A 217 3.71 -1.05 6.65
C TRP A 217 2.55 -1.43 5.75
N CYS A 218 2.47 -0.75 4.61
CA CYS A 218 1.61 -1.12 3.50
C CYS A 218 2.40 -2.04 2.58
N ALA A 219 1.69 -2.91 1.87
CA ALA A 219 2.29 -3.75 0.84
C ALA A 219 1.89 -3.24 -0.55
N ILE A 220 2.84 -3.27 -1.48
CA ILE A 220 2.61 -3.07 -2.90
C ILE A 220 3.13 -4.29 -3.63
N VAL A 221 2.35 -4.83 -4.56
CA VAL A 221 2.73 -5.92 -5.46
C VAL A 221 2.68 -5.38 -6.89
N ALA A 222 3.80 -5.42 -7.60
CA ALA A 222 3.82 -5.13 -9.03
C ALA A 222 3.27 -6.33 -9.81
N LEU A 223 2.46 -6.07 -10.83
CA LEU A 223 1.91 -7.07 -11.73
C LEU A 223 2.07 -6.60 -13.18
N GLY A 224 2.08 -7.56 -14.11
CA GLY A 224 2.17 -7.31 -15.54
C GLY A 224 3.55 -7.65 -16.10
N GLN A 225 3.84 -7.14 -17.30
CA GLN A 225 5.03 -7.44 -18.07
C GLN A 225 5.68 -6.14 -18.55
N PHE A 226 6.82 -5.82 -17.95
CA PHE A 226 7.59 -4.61 -18.24
C PHE A 226 9.07 -4.81 -17.90
N ASP A 227 9.94 -4.04 -18.55
CA ASP A 227 11.36 -3.97 -18.25
C ASP A 227 11.59 -3.04 -17.04
N HIS A 228 11.75 -3.64 -15.87
CA HIS A 228 11.92 -2.91 -14.61
C HIS A 228 13.22 -2.12 -14.51
N THR A 229 14.21 -2.38 -15.36
CA THR A 229 15.47 -1.61 -15.44
C THR A 229 15.28 -0.29 -16.18
N ARG A 230 14.10 -0.10 -16.77
CA ARG A 230 13.83 0.93 -17.76
C ARG A 230 12.50 1.66 -17.54
N GLY A 231 11.69 1.22 -16.59
CA GLY A 231 10.43 1.83 -16.17
C GLY A 231 9.91 1.19 -14.87
N GLY A 232 8.77 1.63 -14.34
CA GLY A 232 8.12 1.01 -13.18
C GLY A 232 8.85 1.11 -11.83
N HIS A 233 9.98 1.81 -11.76
CA HIS A 233 10.75 2.05 -10.53
C HIS A 233 9.89 2.70 -9.44
N LEU A 234 10.11 2.32 -8.19
CA LEU A 234 9.58 3.02 -7.03
C LEU A 234 10.54 4.14 -6.62
N VAL A 235 10.04 5.35 -6.55
CA VAL A 235 10.81 6.53 -6.18
C VAL A 235 10.47 6.95 -4.76
N PHE A 236 11.48 7.19 -3.93
CA PHE A 236 11.35 7.73 -2.58
C PHE A 236 12.06 9.07 -2.51
N ASP A 237 11.28 10.14 -2.46
CA ASP A 237 11.79 11.51 -2.50
C ASP A 237 12.57 11.85 -1.22
N ASP A 238 12.03 11.47 -0.06
CA ASP A 238 12.67 11.66 1.25
C ASP A 238 14.05 10.96 1.34
N LEU A 239 14.30 9.95 0.51
CA LEU A 239 15.55 9.18 0.48
C LEU A 239 16.43 9.55 -0.72
N HIS A 240 15.94 10.35 -1.66
CA HIS A 240 16.57 10.60 -2.98
C HIS A 240 16.95 9.31 -3.73
N LEU A 241 16.06 8.30 -3.69
CA LEU A 241 16.26 6.99 -4.33
C LEU A 241 15.22 6.71 -5.41
N ALA A 242 15.64 6.10 -6.50
CA ALA A 242 14.78 5.42 -7.47
C ALA A 242 15.18 3.94 -7.49
N VAL A 243 14.30 3.07 -7.04
CA VAL A 243 14.59 1.64 -6.85
C VAL A 243 13.88 0.85 -7.94
N GLU A 244 14.60 -0.01 -8.64
CA GLU A 244 13.98 -0.95 -9.58
C GLU A 244 12.93 -1.79 -8.84
N PHE A 245 11.77 -1.99 -9.48
CA PHE A 245 10.68 -2.74 -8.88
C PHE A 245 10.15 -3.78 -9.89
N PRO A 246 10.74 -4.99 -9.91
CA PRO A 246 10.41 -6.00 -10.91
C PRO A 246 8.94 -6.45 -10.83
N PRO A 247 8.33 -6.82 -11.98
CA PRO A 247 7.01 -7.43 -11.97
C PRO A 247 6.98 -8.65 -11.05
N ASN A 248 5.82 -8.92 -10.45
CA ASN A 248 5.55 -10.02 -9.53
C ASN A 248 6.24 -9.89 -8.17
N SER A 249 6.88 -8.75 -7.89
CA SER A 249 7.62 -8.51 -6.65
C SER A 249 6.82 -7.71 -5.63
N ILE A 250 7.19 -7.87 -4.37
CA ILE A 250 6.52 -7.22 -3.23
C ILE A 250 7.44 -6.20 -2.59
N VAL A 251 6.91 -5.04 -2.21
CA VAL A 251 7.54 -4.11 -1.26
C VAL A 251 6.63 -3.88 -0.06
N LEU A 252 7.23 -3.77 1.13
CA LEU A 252 6.60 -3.41 2.38
C LEU A 252 7.19 -2.08 2.86
N LEU A 253 6.37 -1.04 3.00
CA LEU A 253 6.86 0.30 3.35
C LEU A 253 5.89 1.11 4.22
N PRO A 254 6.38 2.04 5.04
CA PRO A 254 5.55 2.98 5.79
C PRO A 254 5.07 4.09 4.86
N SER A 255 4.08 3.80 4.02
CA SER A 255 3.60 4.68 2.93
C SER A 255 3.01 6.01 3.38
N ALA A 256 2.65 6.12 4.65
CA ALA A 256 2.25 7.37 5.29
C ALA A 256 3.43 8.29 5.66
N MET A 257 4.62 7.72 5.87
CA MET A 257 5.83 8.45 6.26
C MET A 257 6.72 8.79 5.07
N LEU A 258 6.84 7.89 4.10
CA LEU A 258 7.68 8.08 2.92
C LEU A 258 6.89 8.76 1.81
N TYR A 259 7.40 9.87 1.30
CA TYR A 259 6.94 10.49 0.06
C TYR A 259 7.42 9.63 -1.10
N HIS A 260 6.48 9.00 -1.81
CA HIS A 260 6.79 8.00 -2.83
C HIS A 260 5.91 8.12 -4.09
N CYS A 261 6.39 7.55 -5.18
CA CYS A 261 5.63 7.29 -6.41
C CYS A 261 6.21 6.08 -7.14
N ASN A 262 5.64 5.75 -8.29
CA ASN A 262 6.29 4.89 -9.27
C ASN A 262 6.32 5.57 -10.64
N VAL A 263 7.42 5.40 -11.37
CA VAL A 263 7.57 5.97 -12.72
C VAL A 263 6.75 5.16 -13.73
N PRO A 264 6.31 5.77 -14.84
CA PRO A 264 5.67 5.04 -15.93
C PRO A 264 6.55 3.91 -16.47
N VAL A 265 5.91 2.83 -16.93
CA VAL A 265 6.53 1.84 -17.82
C VAL A 265 6.56 2.37 -19.25
N ARG A 266 7.27 1.71 -20.16
CA ARG A 266 7.34 2.14 -21.55
C ARG A 266 6.01 2.05 -22.28
N GLU A 267 5.95 2.78 -23.39
CA GLU A 267 4.95 2.54 -24.42
C GLU A 267 4.98 1.05 -24.85
N ASN A 268 3.82 0.40 -24.81
CA ASN A 268 3.58 -1.03 -25.06
C ASN A 268 3.90 -2.01 -23.93
N GLU A 269 4.39 -1.53 -22.78
CA GLU A 269 4.53 -2.34 -21.57
C GLU A 269 3.26 -2.29 -20.71
N GLN A 270 3.17 -3.22 -19.76
CA GLN A 270 1.97 -3.45 -18.98
C GLN A 270 2.31 -3.51 -17.49
N CYS A 271 1.77 -2.58 -16.72
CA CYS A 271 1.92 -2.51 -15.27
C CYS A 271 0.57 -2.29 -14.60
N ALA A 272 0.24 -3.19 -13.69
CA ALA A 272 -0.84 -3.08 -12.70
C ALA A 272 -0.24 -3.26 -11.30
N SER A 273 -1.01 -2.98 -10.26
CA SER A 273 -0.55 -3.28 -8.90
C SER A 273 -1.67 -3.68 -7.96
N LEU A 274 -1.30 -4.41 -6.92
CA LEU A 274 -2.14 -4.62 -5.75
C LEU A 274 -1.52 -3.89 -4.57
N THR A 275 -2.34 -3.15 -3.83
CA THR A 275 -1.90 -2.51 -2.59
C THR A 275 -2.72 -3.02 -1.42
N PHE A 276 -2.08 -3.25 -0.27
CA PHE A 276 -2.73 -3.67 0.98
C PHE A 276 -2.30 -2.75 2.12
N TYR A 277 -3.28 -2.24 2.87
CA TYR A 277 -3.01 -1.17 3.84
C TYR A 277 -4.02 -1.16 5.00
N ASN A 278 -3.66 -0.38 6.01
CA ASN A 278 -4.41 -0.26 7.25
C ASN A 278 -4.70 1.22 7.56
N PRO A 279 -5.95 1.70 7.41
CA PRO A 279 -6.29 3.10 7.69
C PRO A 279 -6.13 3.45 9.17
N ALA A 280 -5.46 4.56 9.49
CA ALA A 280 -5.19 4.99 10.86
C ALA A 280 -6.49 5.26 11.65
N SER A 281 -7.54 5.73 10.95
CA SER A 281 -8.82 6.09 11.56
C SER A 281 -9.50 4.90 12.24
N ILE A 282 -9.27 3.67 11.78
CA ILE A 282 -9.81 2.45 12.41
C ILE A 282 -9.21 2.25 13.81
N PHE A 283 -7.89 2.42 13.93
CA PHE A 283 -7.17 2.32 15.21
C PHE A 283 -7.62 3.41 16.17
N GLN A 284 -7.72 4.65 15.68
CA GLN A 284 -8.19 5.79 16.46
C GLN A 284 -9.61 5.56 16.98
N TYR A 285 -10.52 5.07 16.13
CA TYR A 285 -11.89 4.77 16.53
C TYR A 285 -11.96 3.70 17.63
N ILE A 286 -11.16 2.63 17.52
CA ILE A 286 -11.10 1.57 18.54
C ILE A 286 -10.53 2.10 19.85
N ASP A 287 -9.46 2.88 19.81
CA ASP A 287 -8.82 3.44 21.02
C ASP A 287 -9.67 4.52 21.71
N ASN A 288 -10.53 5.19 20.95
CA ASN A 288 -11.56 6.09 21.45
C ASN A 288 -12.78 5.34 22.03
N GLY A 289 -12.70 4.01 22.20
CA GLY A 289 -13.80 3.22 22.75
C GLY A 289 -14.92 2.97 21.74
N PHE A 290 -14.57 2.80 20.46
CA PHE A 290 -15.51 2.68 19.34
C PHE A 290 -16.35 3.93 19.12
N MET A 291 -15.69 5.09 19.17
CA MET A 291 -16.30 6.40 18.92
C MET A 291 -15.39 7.24 18.01
N THR A 292 -16.01 8.07 17.17
CA THR A 292 -15.28 9.15 16.50
C THR A 292 -14.74 10.14 17.53
N GLU A 293 -13.69 10.88 17.19
CA GLU A 293 -13.12 11.91 18.08
C GLU A 293 -14.19 12.94 18.52
N LYS A 294 -15.08 13.33 17.60
CA LYS A 294 -16.23 14.22 17.89
C LYS A 294 -17.21 13.60 18.89
N GLN A 295 -17.51 12.31 18.79
CA GLN A 295 -18.36 11.61 19.75
C GLN A 295 -17.66 11.50 21.11
N LEU A 296 -16.36 11.17 21.13
CA LEU A 296 -15.60 11.05 22.37
C LEU A 296 -15.53 12.39 23.10
N TRP A 297 -15.27 13.50 22.40
CA TRP A 297 -15.28 14.84 22.99
C TRP A 297 -16.63 15.11 23.67
N LYS A 298 -17.74 14.84 23.00
CA LYS A 298 -19.09 15.06 23.55
C LYS A 298 -19.42 14.15 24.73
N ASN A 299 -19.04 12.87 24.65
CA ASN A 299 -19.47 11.85 25.60
C ASN A 299 -18.53 11.72 26.81
N ASN A 300 -17.24 12.03 26.65
CA ASN A 300 -16.23 11.91 27.70
C ASN A 300 -15.04 12.87 27.44
N HIS A 301 -15.24 14.15 27.77
CA HIS A 301 -14.26 15.20 27.53
C HIS A 301 -12.92 14.95 28.26
N SER A 302 -12.93 14.44 29.48
CA SER A 302 -11.71 14.14 30.24
C SER A 302 -10.85 13.09 29.53
N ARG A 303 -11.47 12.00 29.05
CA ARG A 303 -10.76 10.97 28.27
C ARG A 303 -10.25 11.52 26.93
N PHE A 304 -11.04 12.36 26.27
CA PHE A 304 -10.59 13.05 25.06
C PHE A 304 -9.31 13.85 25.34
N MET A 305 -9.30 14.68 26.40
CA MET A 305 -8.14 15.50 26.76
C MET A 305 -6.92 14.64 27.11
N GLU A 306 -7.09 13.55 27.86
CA GLU A 306 -6.00 12.60 28.14
C GLU A 306 -5.37 12.06 26.84
N LEU A 307 -6.20 11.65 25.88
CA LEU A 307 -5.72 11.15 24.59
C LEU A 307 -5.05 12.23 23.74
N GLN A 308 -5.50 13.49 23.80
CA GLN A 308 -4.81 14.61 23.14
C GLN A 308 -3.40 14.82 23.70
N HIS A 309 -3.25 14.82 25.03
CA HIS A 309 -1.94 14.99 25.69
C HIS A 309 -0.96 13.86 25.34
N ARG A 310 -1.48 12.66 25.05
CA ARG A 310 -0.66 11.51 24.65
C ARG A 310 -0.29 11.51 23.17
N LYS A 311 -0.96 12.27 22.30
CA LYS A 311 -0.68 12.27 20.84
C LYS A 311 0.81 12.46 20.50
N PRO A 312 1.57 13.38 21.14
CA PRO A 312 2.98 13.58 20.81
C PRO A 312 3.88 12.37 21.09
N THR A 313 3.53 11.53 22.08
CA THR A 313 4.35 10.40 22.54
C THR A 313 3.70 9.04 22.27
N ARG A 314 2.53 9.01 21.62
CA ARG A 314 1.72 7.79 21.49
C ARG A 314 2.42 6.66 20.73
N TYR A 315 3.37 7.03 19.87
CA TYR A 315 4.06 6.12 18.96
C TYR A 315 5.58 6.29 19.01
N LEU A 316 6.09 6.99 20.04
CA LEU A 316 7.52 7.09 20.35
C LEU A 316 7.96 5.95 21.27
#